data_AF-A0A971CRM5-F1
#
_entry.id   AF-A0A971CRM5-F1
#
_cell.length_a   1.000
_cell.length_b   1.000
_cell.length_c   1.000
_cell.angle_alpha   90.00
_cell.angle_beta   90.00
_cell.angle_gamma   90.00
#
_symmetry.space_group_name_H-M   'P 1'
#
loop_
_entity.id
_entity.type
_entity.pdbx_description
1 polymer ?
#
loop_
_entity_poly.entity_id
_entity_poly.type
_entity_poly.pdbx_seq_one_letter_code
_entity_poly.pdbx_strand_id
1 'polypeptide(L)'
;MAFCTAASTLIRRTLIVAGCLALLGAVDAHAGKKGYIKKLTVDPNAPKIGLFDGMDEGAIDVKFIAKDAQGVNLLVENKTDAPLTVELPAGFVGVPVMAQLGGGLGGGGLGGGGLGGGGLGGGGQQAVGGGGGLGGGGGGLGGGLGGGGGGGFFSIPPEKTVLVPYGSVCLEHGKAEPHPRSEYKLVKLEDYTQDVILQELIKLVGTGKIAPEIAQPAVWHVANDLSWQELAAMKYDRVGAPDTPQFTNSQLMKAQELVSVAVGRAKERADEKPDQPQPRTSRVSRIQ
;
A
#
# COMPACT_ATOMS: atom_id res chain seq x y z
N MET A 1 -7.39 91.91 13.60
CA MET A 1 -7.57 91.34 14.95
C MET A 1 -7.38 89.84 14.84
N ALA A 2 -6.47 89.30 15.66
CA ALA A 2 -6.25 87.89 16.01
C ALA A 2 -6.14 86.87 14.86
N PHE A 3 -4.93 86.43 14.49
CA PHE A 3 -4.18 85.31 15.11
C PHE A 3 -4.82 83.95 14.75
N CYS A 4 -4.12 82.91 14.31
CA CYS A 4 -2.69 82.64 14.34
C CYS A 4 -2.40 81.42 13.44
N THR A 5 -1.22 81.45 12.83
CA THR A 5 -0.27 80.34 12.60
C THR A 5 -0.77 79.00 12.04
N ALA A 6 -0.30 78.50 10.90
CA ALA A 6 1.03 78.46 10.26
C ALA A 6 1.53 77.02 10.21
N ALA A 7 2.48 76.87 9.28
CA ALA A 7 3.46 75.81 9.19
C ALA A 7 2.97 74.55 8.47
N SER A 8 3.67 74.06 7.44
CA SER A 8 4.83 74.57 6.74
C SER A 8 5.04 73.58 5.60
N THR A 9 5.15 74.06 4.35
CA THR A 9 6.46 74.19 3.68
C THR A 9 6.87 72.85 3.07
N LEU A 10 6.62 72.67 1.76
CA LEU A 10 7.59 72.94 0.66
C LEU A 10 8.38 71.64 0.40
N ILE A 11 8.46 71.06 -0.79
CA ILE A 11 9.15 71.55 -1.99
C ILE A 11 8.91 70.43 -3.02
N ARG A 12 8.25 70.71 -4.16
CA ARG A 12 8.90 71.11 -5.43
C ARG A 12 9.86 70.04 -6.00
N ARG A 13 9.43 69.33 -7.06
CA ARG A 13 10.02 69.38 -8.43
C ARG A 13 9.78 68.10 -9.24
N THR A 14 8.93 68.26 -10.25
CA THR A 14 9.09 67.87 -11.67
C THR A 14 10.31 67.01 -12.05
N LEU A 15 10.08 65.85 -12.71
CA LEU A 15 10.59 65.47 -14.05
C LEU A 15 10.53 63.93 -14.31
N ILE A 16 9.74 63.55 -15.32
CA ILE A 16 10.02 62.61 -16.44
C ILE A 16 11.08 61.50 -16.22
N VAL A 17 10.73 60.24 -16.48
CA VAL A 17 11.36 59.32 -17.48
C VAL A 17 10.68 57.95 -17.45
N ALA A 18 10.43 57.41 -18.65
CA ALA A 18 9.92 56.09 -18.94
C ALA A 18 10.96 54.97 -18.69
N GLY A 19 10.48 53.77 -18.36
CA GLY A 19 11.21 52.52 -18.57
C GLY A 19 11.44 51.67 -17.32
N CYS A 20 10.69 50.57 -17.21
CA CYS A 20 11.23 49.29 -16.73
C CYS A 20 10.31 48.16 -17.20
N LEU A 21 10.72 47.60 -18.32
CA LEU A 21 10.38 46.26 -18.79
C LEU A 21 10.89 45.22 -17.78
N ALA A 22 10.21 44.06 -17.76
CA ALA A 22 10.62 42.78 -17.16
C ALA A 22 10.37 42.57 -15.66
N LEU A 23 9.39 41.69 -15.36
CA LEU A 23 9.63 40.33 -14.83
C LEU A 23 8.26 39.66 -14.61
N LEU A 24 7.61 39.22 -15.69
CA LEU A 24 6.68 38.11 -15.60
C LEU A 24 7.55 36.87 -15.34
N GLY A 25 7.62 36.46 -14.08
CA GLY A 25 8.20 35.17 -13.72
C GLY A 25 7.46 34.08 -14.49
N ALA A 26 8.14 33.50 -15.46
CA ALA A 26 7.76 32.21 -16.00
C ALA A 26 7.80 31.22 -14.83
N VAL A 27 6.62 30.87 -14.31
CA VAL A 27 6.48 29.63 -13.55
C VAL A 27 6.73 28.52 -14.55
N ASP A 28 7.97 28.05 -14.59
CA ASP A 28 8.36 26.83 -15.27
C ASP A 28 7.60 25.68 -14.61
N ALA A 29 6.38 25.44 -15.08
CA ALA A 29 5.70 24.17 -14.91
C ALA A 29 6.38 23.15 -15.81
N HIS A 30 7.64 22.82 -15.49
CA HIS A 30 8.32 21.63 -15.96
C HIS A 30 7.73 20.40 -15.25
N ALA A 31 6.43 20.17 -15.47
CA ALA A 31 5.80 18.88 -15.24
C ALA A 31 6.21 17.91 -16.35
N GLY A 32 7.53 17.70 -16.50
CA GLY A 32 8.04 16.54 -17.21
C GLY A 32 7.51 15.32 -16.48
N LYS A 33 6.91 14.36 -17.20
CA LYS A 33 6.51 13.07 -16.62
C LYS A 33 7.73 12.44 -15.95
N LYS A 34 7.86 12.62 -14.63
CA LYS A 34 8.94 12.04 -13.83
C LYS A 34 8.80 10.53 -13.97
N GLY A 35 9.72 9.91 -14.73
CA GLY A 35 9.80 8.46 -14.81
C GLY A 35 10.07 7.88 -13.42
N TYR A 36 9.56 6.68 -13.17
CA TYR A 36 9.79 5.98 -11.91
C TYR A 36 11.02 5.06 -11.99
N ILE A 37 11.77 4.98 -10.90
CA ILE A 37 12.93 4.11 -10.76
C ILE A 37 12.42 2.69 -10.49
N LYS A 38 12.82 1.72 -11.31
CA LYS A 38 12.45 0.30 -11.15
C LYS A 38 13.49 -0.52 -10.39
N LYS A 39 14.75 -0.07 -10.37
CA LYS A 39 15.84 -0.75 -9.68
C LYS A 39 15.89 -0.26 -8.24
N LEU A 40 15.49 -1.12 -7.31
CA LEU A 40 15.55 -0.83 -5.88
C LEU A 40 16.97 -1.06 -5.37
N THR A 41 17.48 -0.10 -4.60
CA THR A 41 18.81 -0.13 -3.97
C THR A 41 18.67 0.31 -2.52
N VAL A 42 19.57 -0.11 -1.64
CA VAL A 42 19.59 0.36 -0.24
C VAL A 42 20.83 1.21 -0.02
N ASP A 43 20.63 2.44 0.44
CA ASP A 43 21.65 3.32 0.97
C ASP A 43 21.70 3.13 2.51
N PRO A 44 22.79 2.56 3.06
CA PRO A 44 22.93 2.32 4.48
C PRO A 44 23.06 3.61 5.32
N ASN A 45 23.38 4.75 4.68
CA ASN A 45 23.62 6.02 5.37
C ASN A 45 22.39 6.94 5.35
N ALA A 46 21.39 6.65 4.52
CA ALA A 46 20.16 7.42 4.47
C ALA A 46 19.28 7.16 5.71
N PRO A 47 18.57 8.17 6.23
CA PRO A 47 17.57 8.00 7.27
C PRO A 47 16.57 6.89 6.92
N LYS A 48 16.17 6.11 7.93
CA LYS A 48 15.22 5.00 7.77
C LYS A 48 13.86 5.38 8.33
N ILE A 49 12.80 5.01 7.62
CA ILE A 49 11.42 5.23 8.06
C ILE A 49 10.53 4.05 7.64
N GLY A 50 9.55 3.70 8.46
CA GLY A 50 8.52 2.74 8.08
C GLY A 50 7.61 3.28 6.97
N LEU A 51 7.11 2.41 6.09
CA LEU A 51 6.21 2.83 5.00
C LEU A 51 5.01 3.63 5.52
N PHE A 52 4.32 3.13 6.55
CA PHE A 52 3.14 3.81 7.09
C PHE A 52 3.50 5.08 7.85
N ASP A 53 4.58 5.06 8.65
CA ASP A 53 5.03 6.25 9.39
C ASP A 53 5.43 7.37 8.43
N GLY A 54 6.11 7.05 7.33
CA GLY A 54 6.47 8.03 6.30
C GLY A 54 5.26 8.60 5.56
N MET A 55 4.18 7.83 5.41
CA MET A 55 2.92 8.34 4.86
C MET A 55 2.24 9.28 5.87
N ASP A 56 2.23 8.92 7.15
CA ASP A 56 1.60 9.72 8.22
C ASP A 56 2.35 11.04 8.46
N GLU A 57 3.68 11.04 8.37
CA GLU A 57 4.54 12.23 8.47
C GLU A 57 4.55 13.08 7.19
N GLY A 58 3.99 12.57 6.07
CA GLY A 58 4.03 13.23 4.77
C GLY A 58 5.41 13.26 4.11
N ALA A 59 6.37 12.48 4.63
CA ALA A 59 7.72 12.33 4.07
C ALA A 59 7.70 11.54 2.74
N ILE A 60 6.72 10.65 2.58
CA ILE A 60 6.48 9.90 1.34
C ILE A 60 5.00 9.94 0.93
N ASP A 61 4.77 9.81 -0.38
CA ASP A 61 3.44 9.58 -0.95
C ASP A 61 3.41 8.20 -1.62
N VAL A 62 2.33 7.44 -1.39
CA VAL A 62 2.21 6.05 -1.85
C VAL A 62 0.95 5.90 -2.68
N LYS A 63 1.11 5.58 -3.96
CA LYS A 63 0.02 5.21 -4.84
C LYS A 63 -0.05 3.71 -5.03
N PHE A 64 -1.17 3.12 -4.63
CA PHE A 64 -1.48 1.71 -4.84
C PHE A 64 -2.12 1.49 -6.21
N ILE A 65 -1.50 0.66 -7.05
CA ILE A 65 -2.02 0.32 -8.38
C ILE A 65 -2.19 -1.19 -8.48
N ALA A 66 -3.42 -1.67 -8.32
CA ALA A 66 -3.73 -3.08 -8.55
C ALA A 66 -3.72 -3.37 -10.06
N LYS A 67 -2.95 -4.38 -10.50
CA LYS A 67 -2.98 -4.81 -11.91
C LYS A 67 -4.15 -5.73 -12.16
N ASP A 68 -4.26 -6.71 -11.29
CA ASP A 68 -5.17 -7.84 -11.32
C ASP A 68 -5.19 -8.46 -9.91
N ALA A 69 -5.83 -9.63 -9.76
CA ALA A 69 -5.90 -10.35 -8.50
C ALA A 69 -4.53 -10.68 -7.88
N GLN A 70 -3.49 -10.80 -8.70
CA GLN A 70 -2.23 -11.47 -8.38
C GLN A 70 -1.03 -10.51 -8.25
N GLY A 71 -1.16 -9.29 -8.77
CA GLY A 71 -0.08 -8.33 -8.76
C GLY A 71 -0.52 -6.90 -8.51
N VAL A 72 0.29 -6.18 -7.72
CA VAL A 72 0.14 -4.74 -7.49
C VAL A 72 1.48 -4.04 -7.71
N ASN A 73 1.42 -2.76 -8.08
CA ASN A 73 2.56 -1.87 -8.06
C ASN A 73 2.31 -0.78 -7.03
N LEU A 74 3.25 -0.58 -6.12
CA LEU A 74 3.31 0.63 -5.32
C LEU A 74 4.21 1.64 -6.02
N LEU A 75 3.71 2.85 -6.22
CA LEU A 75 4.56 3.99 -6.55
C LEU A 75 4.82 4.74 -5.26
N VAL A 76 6.07 4.75 -4.81
CA VAL A 76 6.49 5.42 -3.57
C VAL A 76 7.32 6.63 -3.96
N GLU A 77 6.82 7.81 -3.67
CA GLU A 77 7.48 9.09 -3.94
C GLU A 77 8.09 9.64 -2.65
N ASN A 78 9.37 9.99 -2.69
CA ASN A 78 10.01 10.74 -1.62
C ASN A 78 9.69 12.23 -1.78
N LYS A 79 9.06 12.83 -0.77
CA LYS A 79 8.68 14.25 -0.76
C LYS A 79 9.74 15.15 -0.12
N THR A 80 10.83 14.56 0.38
CA THR A 80 11.93 15.28 1.02
C THR A 80 13.03 15.63 0.02
N ASP A 81 13.92 16.54 0.42
CA ASP A 81 15.11 16.97 -0.30
C ASP A 81 16.35 16.10 -0.01
N ALA A 82 16.21 15.08 0.83
CA ALA A 82 17.25 14.13 1.22
C ALA A 82 16.89 12.68 0.80
N PRO A 83 17.89 11.80 0.57
CA PRO A 83 17.61 10.40 0.31
C PRO A 83 16.96 9.75 1.54
N LEU A 84 15.99 8.88 1.31
CA LEU A 84 15.21 8.24 2.37
C LEU A 84 15.12 6.74 2.13
N THR A 85 15.43 5.94 3.15
CA THR A 85 15.30 4.49 3.14
C THR A 85 13.98 4.10 3.77
N VAL A 86 13.10 3.50 2.99
CA VAL A 86 11.77 3.08 3.42
C VAL A 86 11.76 1.58 3.74
N GLU A 87 11.20 1.23 4.89
CA GLU A 87 10.93 -0.15 5.30
C GLU A 87 9.52 -0.58 4.91
N LEU A 88 9.44 -1.63 4.09
CA LEU A 88 8.16 -2.27 3.75
C LEU A 88 7.73 -3.23 4.83
N PRO A 89 6.46 -3.16 5.27
CA PRO A 89 5.92 -4.15 6.19
C PRO A 89 5.83 -5.52 5.51
N ALA A 90 5.84 -6.58 6.33
CA ALA A 90 5.72 -7.95 5.85
C ALA A 90 4.41 -8.25 5.10
N GLY A 91 3.37 -7.42 5.31
CA GLY A 91 2.13 -7.42 4.55
C GLY A 91 1.40 -6.09 4.68
N PHE A 92 0.38 -5.91 3.86
CA PHE A 92 -0.61 -4.83 3.94
C PHE A 92 -1.83 -5.22 3.10
N VAL A 93 -2.87 -4.40 3.15
CA VAL A 93 -4.07 -4.57 2.34
C VAL A 93 -4.38 -3.29 1.56
N GLY A 94 -4.74 -3.44 0.29
CA GLY A 94 -5.38 -2.40 -0.50
C GLY A 94 -6.89 -2.53 -0.39
N VAL A 95 -7.57 -1.50 0.11
CA VAL A 95 -9.04 -1.44 0.22
C VAL A 95 -9.59 -0.42 -0.79
N PRO A 96 -10.61 -0.74 -1.60
CA PRO A 96 -11.14 0.20 -2.58
C PRO A 96 -11.72 1.45 -1.90
N VAL A 97 -11.35 2.64 -2.40
CA VAL A 97 -11.82 3.92 -1.84
C VAL A 97 -13.35 4.05 -1.95
N MET A 98 -13.93 3.52 -3.03
CA MET A 98 -15.38 3.53 -3.26
C MET A 98 -16.15 2.56 -2.35
N ALA A 99 -15.50 1.55 -1.78
CA ALA A 99 -16.12 0.66 -0.80
C ALA A 99 -16.40 1.38 0.52
N GLN A 100 -15.60 2.41 0.87
CA GLN A 100 -15.85 3.22 2.06
C GLN A 100 -16.98 4.24 1.85
N LEU A 101 -17.13 4.79 0.63
CA LEU A 101 -18.21 5.71 0.29
C LEU A 101 -19.57 5.00 0.13
N GLY A 102 -19.57 3.71 -0.20
CA GLY A 102 -20.78 2.87 -0.31
C GLY A 102 -21.07 1.97 0.90
N GLY A 103 -20.16 1.87 1.87
CA GLY A 103 -20.20 0.85 2.94
C GLY A 103 -20.14 1.35 4.38
N GLY A 104 -19.96 2.65 4.64
CA GLY A 104 -19.91 3.14 6.02
C GLY A 104 -19.68 4.63 6.15
N LEU A 105 -20.74 5.42 5.93
CA LEU A 105 -20.92 6.79 6.47
C LEU A 105 -22.31 7.34 6.09
N GLY A 106 -23.36 6.53 6.28
CA GLY A 106 -24.75 6.92 6.08
C GLY A 106 -25.58 6.53 7.28
N GLY A 107 -25.65 7.42 8.26
CA GLY A 107 -26.58 7.32 9.38
C GLY A 107 -28.03 7.20 8.89
N GLY A 108 -28.88 6.62 9.76
CA GLY A 108 -30.26 6.31 9.46
C GLY A 108 -31.01 7.41 8.70
N GLY A 109 -31.69 7.00 7.63
CA GLY A 109 -32.47 7.89 6.79
C GLY A 109 -33.46 7.11 5.93
N LEU A 110 -34.67 7.02 6.45
CA LEU A 110 -35.95 6.76 5.78
C LEU A 110 -35.97 6.85 4.23
N GLY A 111 -36.44 5.76 3.60
CA GLY A 111 -37.03 5.74 2.26
C GLY A 111 -36.58 4.49 1.49
N GLY A 112 -37.42 3.57 1.03
CA GLY A 112 -38.86 3.47 0.96
C GLY A 112 -39.16 2.43 -0.13
N GLY A 113 -39.86 1.35 0.23
CA GLY A 113 -40.66 0.48 -0.66
C GLY A 113 -40.01 -0.16 -1.89
N GLY A 114 -39.85 -1.49 -1.85
CA GLY A 114 -39.63 -2.30 -3.06
C GLY A 114 -39.47 -3.79 -2.74
N LEU A 115 -40.58 -4.53 -2.80
CA LEU A 115 -40.67 -5.98 -2.65
C LEU A 115 -40.01 -6.71 -3.85
N GLY A 116 -39.07 -7.61 -3.58
CA GLY A 116 -38.56 -8.59 -4.55
C GLY A 116 -37.31 -9.30 -4.03
N GLY A 117 -37.46 -10.53 -3.54
CA GLY A 117 -36.41 -11.26 -2.84
C GLY A 117 -35.32 -11.88 -3.73
N GLY A 118 -34.16 -12.12 -3.11
CA GLY A 118 -33.16 -13.11 -3.54
C GLY A 118 -31.86 -12.53 -4.09
N GLY A 119 -30.81 -12.52 -3.26
CA GLY A 119 -29.42 -12.62 -3.74
C GLY A 119 -28.59 -11.33 -3.79
N LEU A 120 -27.75 -11.16 -2.76
CA LEU A 120 -26.36 -10.71 -2.85
C LEU A 120 -26.09 -9.31 -3.45
N GLY A 121 -25.97 -8.33 -2.53
CA GLY A 121 -25.18 -7.13 -2.80
C GLY A 121 -23.74 -7.48 -3.13
N GLY A 122 -23.25 -7.04 -4.29
CA GLY A 122 -21.94 -7.43 -4.79
C GLY A 122 -21.48 -6.67 -6.03
N GLY A 123 -21.71 -5.36 -6.09
CA GLY A 123 -21.22 -4.51 -7.19
C GLY A 123 -19.89 -3.79 -6.90
N GLY A 124 -19.29 -4.04 -5.73
CA GLY A 124 -18.08 -3.35 -5.27
C GLY A 124 -16.80 -4.07 -5.70
N GLN A 125 -15.75 -3.29 -5.98
CA GLN A 125 -14.38 -3.80 -6.08
C GLN A 125 -13.97 -4.50 -4.77
N GLN A 126 -13.05 -5.45 -4.84
CA GLN A 126 -12.61 -6.25 -3.67
C GLN A 126 -11.31 -5.75 -3.05
N ALA A 127 -11.12 -6.03 -1.76
CA ALA A 127 -9.82 -5.83 -1.13
C ALA A 127 -8.77 -6.85 -1.62
N VAL A 128 -7.52 -6.41 -1.70
CA VAL A 128 -6.36 -7.24 -2.08
C VAL A 128 -5.27 -7.17 -1.02
N GLY A 129 -4.77 -8.32 -0.59
CA GLY A 129 -3.71 -8.43 0.43
C GLY A 129 -2.37 -8.81 -0.20
N GLY A 130 -1.27 -8.25 0.29
CA GLY A 130 0.08 -8.61 -0.14
C GLY A 130 1.18 -8.06 0.76
N GLY A 131 2.28 -8.81 0.89
CA GLY A 131 3.65 -8.40 1.28
C GLY A 131 4.53 -8.42 0.02
N GLY A 132 5.78 -8.00 -0.04
CA GLY A 132 6.91 -7.98 0.86
C GLY A 132 8.08 -8.68 0.17
N GLY A 133 7.95 -9.10 -1.10
CA GLY A 133 8.83 -10.05 -1.75
C GLY A 133 9.56 -9.46 -2.94
N LEU A 134 10.83 -9.12 -2.75
CA LEU A 134 11.77 -8.96 -3.85
C LEU A 134 11.97 -10.31 -4.55
N GLY A 135 11.27 -10.53 -5.67
CA GLY A 135 11.51 -11.70 -6.52
C GLY A 135 10.76 -11.67 -7.85
N GLY A 136 11.49 -11.49 -8.96
CA GLY A 136 10.99 -11.81 -10.30
C GLY A 136 11.65 -11.07 -11.48
N GLY A 137 12.91 -11.37 -11.80
CA GLY A 137 13.57 -10.93 -13.05
C GLY A 137 15.01 -11.42 -13.15
N GLY A 138 15.28 -12.34 -14.08
CA GLY A 138 16.56 -13.04 -14.19
C GLY A 138 17.76 -12.18 -14.62
N GLY A 139 18.96 -12.68 -14.29
CA GLY A 139 20.24 -12.25 -14.84
C GLY A 139 21.22 -11.72 -13.80
N GLY A 140 22.30 -12.45 -13.56
CA GLY A 140 23.53 -11.90 -12.98
C GLY A 140 24.03 -12.61 -11.71
N LEU A 141 25.06 -13.44 -11.89
CA LEU A 141 26.04 -13.72 -10.85
C LEU A 141 26.68 -12.39 -10.41
N GLY A 142 26.34 -11.89 -9.22
CA GLY A 142 26.94 -10.67 -8.67
C GLY A 142 26.37 -10.32 -7.31
N GLY A 143 27.20 -10.42 -6.28
CA GLY A 143 26.81 -10.40 -4.87
C GLY A 143 26.17 -9.11 -4.34
N GLY A 144 25.52 -9.25 -3.20
CA GLY A 144 24.99 -8.18 -2.37
C GLY A 144 24.05 -8.75 -1.31
N LEU A 145 24.44 -8.67 -0.04
CA LEU A 145 23.59 -8.97 1.11
C LEU A 145 22.22 -8.26 0.97
N GLY A 146 21.12 -9.02 1.03
CA GLY A 146 19.78 -8.44 0.98
C GLY A 146 18.63 -9.44 0.96
N GLY A 147 18.41 -10.12 2.09
CA GLY A 147 17.09 -10.52 2.64
C GLY A 147 16.06 -11.17 1.70
N GLY A 148 16.03 -12.51 1.67
CA GLY A 148 14.89 -13.25 1.17
C GLY A 148 13.78 -13.36 2.23
N GLY A 149 12.65 -12.68 2.00
CA GLY A 149 11.36 -13.02 2.61
C GLY A 149 10.64 -11.86 3.30
N GLY A 150 9.53 -11.41 2.73
CA GLY A 150 8.41 -10.75 3.42
C GLY A 150 8.79 -9.52 4.25
N GLY A 151 9.00 -8.38 3.59
CA GLY A 151 9.43 -7.12 4.18
C GLY A 151 10.85 -6.80 3.77
N GLY A 152 11.13 -5.53 3.49
CA GLY A 152 12.43 -5.14 2.95
C GLY A 152 12.64 -3.62 2.88
N PHE A 153 13.91 -3.23 2.90
CA PHE A 153 14.31 -1.83 2.78
C PHE A 153 14.58 -1.48 1.32
N PHE A 154 14.23 -0.26 0.92
CA PHE A 154 14.67 0.33 -0.33
C PHE A 154 14.84 1.84 -0.15
N SER A 155 15.79 2.43 -0.86
CA SER A 155 16.08 3.85 -0.79
C SER A 155 15.55 4.58 -2.00
N ILE A 156 15.01 5.77 -1.74
CA ILE A 156 14.42 6.64 -2.73
C ILE A 156 15.24 7.94 -2.72
N PRO A 157 15.84 8.33 -3.87
CA PRO A 157 16.51 9.62 -3.96
C PRO A 157 15.54 10.79 -3.69
N PRO A 158 16.06 11.97 -3.35
CA PRO A 158 15.24 13.17 -3.16
C PRO A 158 14.27 13.42 -4.31
N GLU A 159 13.01 13.70 -3.99
CA GLU A 159 11.98 14.10 -4.97
C GLU A 159 11.76 13.11 -6.15
N LYS A 160 12.15 11.85 -5.96
CA LYS A 160 11.97 10.77 -6.94
C LYS A 160 10.89 9.79 -6.50
N THR A 161 10.37 9.09 -7.50
CA THR A 161 9.41 8.00 -7.32
C THR A 161 10.06 6.69 -7.70
N VAL A 162 9.90 5.67 -6.87
CA VAL A 162 10.25 4.28 -7.19
C VAL A 162 9.00 3.46 -7.43
N LEU A 163 9.09 2.45 -8.28
CA LEU A 163 8.05 1.44 -8.47
C LEU A 163 8.45 0.16 -7.76
N VAL A 164 7.64 -0.28 -6.82
CA VAL A 164 7.82 -1.53 -6.08
C VAL A 164 6.73 -2.52 -6.51
N PRO A 165 7.08 -3.61 -7.23
CA PRO A 165 6.13 -4.66 -7.56
C PRO A 165 5.88 -5.55 -6.34
N TYR A 166 4.64 -6.01 -6.17
CA TYR A 166 4.22 -6.85 -5.05
C TYR A 166 3.30 -7.97 -5.54
N GLY A 167 3.42 -9.15 -4.91
CA GLY A 167 2.45 -10.22 -5.07
C GLY A 167 1.20 -9.92 -4.24
N SER A 168 0.03 -10.17 -4.81
CA SER A 168 -1.25 -10.00 -4.12
C SER A 168 -2.16 -11.19 -4.30
N VAL A 169 -3.24 -11.17 -3.54
CA VAL A 169 -4.33 -12.14 -3.61
C VAL A 169 -5.65 -11.43 -3.33
N CYS A 170 -6.72 -11.90 -3.97
CA CYS A 170 -8.07 -11.44 -3.70
C CYS A 170 -8.54 -11.90 -2.32
N LEU A 171 -9.04 -11.00 -1.48
CA LEU A 171 -9.48 -11.33 -0.11
C LEU A 171 -10.96 -11.71 -0.04
N GLU A 172 -11.72 -11.44 -1.08
CA GLU A 172 -13.18 -11.58 -1.07
C GLU A 172 -13.66 -12.37 -2.27
N HIS A 173 -14.17 -13.57 -2.04
CA HIS A 173 -14.74 -14.39 -3.10
C HIS A 173 -16.00 -13.73 -3.72
N GLY A 174 -16.14 -13.84 -5.04
CA GLY A 174 -17.33 -13.41 -5.78
C GLY A 174 -17.41 -11.91 -6.11
N LYS A 175 -16.45 -11.10 -5.65
CA LYS A 175 -16.36 -9.68 -6.02
C LYS A 175 -15.59 -9.47 -7.32
N ALA A 176 -15.80 -8.29 -7.92
CA ALA A 176 -15.14 -7.92 -9.17
C ALA A 176 -13.62 -7.93 -9.05
N GLU A 177 -12.94 -8.42 -10.08
CA GLU A 177 -11.49 -8.45 -10.14
C GLU A 177 -10.92 -7.01 -10.06
N PRO A 178 -9.89 -6.77 -9.23
CA PRO A 178 -9.21 -5.48 -9.19
C PRO A 178 -8.61 -5.13 -10.56
N HIS A 179 -8.59 -3.83 -10.92
CA HIS A 179 -7.99 -3.35 -12.17
C HIS A 179 -7.20 -2.04 -11.97
N PRO A 180 -6.31 -1.63 -12.90
CA PRO A 180 -5.41 -0.47 -12.70
C PRO A 180 -6.09 0.89 -12.56
N ARG A 181 -7.40 0.97 -12.84
CA ARG A 181 -8.20 2.19 -12.69
C ARG A 181 -9.02 2.19 -11.40
N SER A 182 -9.02 1.09 -10.65
CA SER A 182 -9.59 1.01 -9.32
C SER A 182 -8.74 1.83 -8.35
N GLU A 183 -9.38 2.71 -7.57
CA GLU A 183 -8.69 3.47 -6.54
C GLU A 183 -8.66 2.69 -5.23
N TYR A 184 -7.47 2.52 -4.68
CA TYR A 184 -7.22 1.78 -3.46
C TYR A 184 -6.52 2.66 -2.42
N LYS A 185 -6.95 2.52 -1.17
CA LYS A 185 -6.23 3.00 0.00
C LYS A 185 -5.41 1.85 0.58
N LEU A 186 -4.15 2.12 0.88
CA LEU A 186 -3.30 1.20 1.62
C LEU A 186 -3.65 1.23 3.11
N VAL A 187 -3.82 0.07 3.73
CA VAL A 187 -4.07 -0.09 5.17
C VAL A 187 -3.16 -1.15 5.78
N LYS A 188 -2.88 -1.01 7.08
CA LYS A 188 -2.15 -2.01 7.88
C LYS A 188 -2.99 -3.29 7.97
N LEU A 189 -2.36 -4.46 8.16
CA LEU A 189 -3.14 -5.70 8.23
C LEU A 189 -4.04 -5.72 9.46
N GLU A 190 -3.53 -5.19 10.57
CA GLU A 190 -4.19 -5.19 11.88
C GLU A 190 -5.43 -4.28 11.88
N ASP A 191 -5.44 -3.26 11.02
CA ASP A 191 -6.59 -2.39 10.80
C ASP A 191 -7.65 -3.05 9.90
N TYR A 192 -7.26 -4.05 9.08
CA TYR A 192 -8.15 -4.73 8.16
C TYR A 192 -8.81 -5.98 8.76
N THR A 193 -8.05 -6.83 9.45
CA THR A 193 -8.56 -8.09 10.01
C THR A 193 -7.92 -8.44 11.34
N GLN A 194 -8.70 -9.03 12.24
CA GLN A 194 -8.24 -9.56 13.52
C GLN A 194 -7.89 -11.06 13.45
N ASP A 195 -8.17 -11.72 12.32
CA ASP A 195 -7.81 -13.12 12.14
C ASP A 195 -6.29 -13.25 11.90
N VAL A 196 -5.60 -13.74 12.93
CA VAL A 196 -4.15 -13.94 12.93
C VAL A 196 -3.68 -14.95 11.87
N ILE A 197 -4.51 -15.93 11.49
CA ILE A 197 -4.19 -16.89 10.43
C ILE A 197 -4.24 -16.18 9.08
N LEU A 198 -5.27 -15.37 8.85
CA LEU A 198 -5.37 -14.55 7.62
C LEU A 198 -4.23 -13.55 7.51
N GLN A 199 -3.82 -12.92 8.62
CA GLN A 199 -2.65 -12.04 8.63
C GLN A 199 -1.37 -12.78 8.23
N GLU A 200 -1.12 -13.99 8.75
CA GLU A 200 0.05 -14.79 8.35
C GLU A 200 -0.02 -15.25 6.89
N LEU A 201 -1.20 -15.60 6.38
CA LEU A 201 -1.38 -15.91 4.96
C LEU A 201 -1.04 -14.71 4.06
N ILE A 202 -1.52 -13.51 4.40
CA ILE A 202 -1.21 -12.29 3.64
C ILE A 202 0.30 -12.02 3.62
N LYS A 203 0.98 -12.18 4.77
CA LYS A 203 2.45 -12.05 4.86
C LYS A 203 3.18 -13.10 4.01
N LEU A 204 2.70 -14.35 4.01
CA LEU A 204 3.26 -15.46 3.25
C LEU A 204 3.12 -15.26 1.73
N VAL A 205 1.91 -14.92 1.26
CA VAL A 205 1.66 -14.54 -0.14
C VAL A 205 2.58 -13.39 -0.52
N GLY A 206 2.74 -12.47 0.43
CA GLY A 206 3.63 -11.36 0.30
C GLY A 206 5.09 -11.65 0.02
N THR A 207 5.57 -12.84 0.32
CA THR A 207 6.95 -13.18 -0.03
C THR A 207 7.18 -13.26 -1.55
N GLY A 208 6.12 -13.30 -2.36
CA GLY A 208 6.19 -13.51 -3.81
C GLY A 208 6.63 -14.92 -4.20
N LYS A 209 6.74 -15.84 -3.23
CA LYS A 209 7.21 -17.22 -3.44
C LYS A 209 6.08 -18.23 -3.59
N ILE A 210 4.84 -17.81 -3.34
CA ILE A 210 3.66 -18.67 -3.41
C ILE A 210 2.95 -18.43 -4.74
N ALA A 211 2.68 -19.51 -5.48
CA ALA A 211 1.94 -19.42 -6.72
C ALA A 211 0.49 -18.97 -6.45
N PRO A 212 -0.08 -18.06 -7.26
CA PRO A 212 -1.43 -17.54 -7.04
C PRO A 212 -2.52 -18.61 -6.96
N GLU A 213 -2.38 -19.70 -7.71
CA GLU A 213 -3.36 -20.81 -7.74
C GLU A 213 -3.36 -21.63 -6.44
N ILE A 214 -2.35 -21.45 -5.59
CA ILE A 214 -2.25 -22.02 -4.24
C ILE A 214 -2.69 -20.97 -3.21
N ALA A 215 -2.26 -19.72 -3.38
CA ALA A 215 -2.57 -18.60 -2.49
C ALA A 215 -4.07 -18.29 -2.45
N GLN A 216 -4.71 -18.17 -3.61
CA GLN A 216 -6.11 -17.77 -3.74
C GLN A 216 -7.10 -18.68 -2.99
N PRO A 217 -7.08 -20.01 -3.18
CA PRO A 217 -7.99 -20.90 -2.45
C PRO A 217 -7.66 -20.99 -0.96
N ALA A 218 -6.38 -20.88 -0.57
CA ALA A 218 -5.98 -20.85 0.84
C ALA A 218 -6.54 -19.61 1.56
N VAL A 219 -6.45 -18.45 0.92
CA VAL A 219 -6.97 -17.19 1.44
C VAL A 219 -8.48 -17.20 1.49
N TRP A 220 -9.17 -17.64 0.45
CA TRP A 220 -10.63 -17.73 0.44
C TRP A 220 -11.19 -18.73 1.44
N HIS A 221 -10.48 -19.83 1.69
CA HIS A 221 -10.85 -20.78 2.76
C HIS A 221 -10.89 -20.10 4.13
N VAL A 222 -9.88 -19.28 4.44
CA VAL A 222 -9.76 -18.62 5.75
C VAL A 222 -10.60 -17.33 5.83
N ALA A 223 -10.58 -16.49 4.79
CA ALA A 223 -11.22 -15.18 4.81
C ALA A 223 -12.73 -15.21 4.54
N ASN A 224 -13.24 -16.26 3.90
CA ASN A 224 -14.64 -16.36 3.47
C ASN A 224 -15.32 -17.66 3.91
N ASP A 225 -14.68 -18.44 4.79
CA ASP A 225 -15.18 -19.73 5.30
C ASP A 225 -15.56 -20.76 4.22
N LEU A 226 -14.96 -20.67 3.03
CA LEU A 226 -15.23 -21.61 1.94
C LEU A 226 -14.61 -22.96 2.23
N SER A 227 -15.40 -24.02 2.22
CA SER A 227 -14.90 -25.38 2.40
C SER A 227 -14.03 -25.82 1.23
N TRP A 228 -13.11 -26.76 1.49
CA TRP A 228 -12.30 -27.37 0.43
C TRP A 228 -13.13 -28.08 -0.64
N GLN A 229 -14.33 -28.57 -0.27
CA GLN A 229 -15.28 -29.17 -1.21
C GLN A 229 -15.89 -28.13 -2.14
N GLU A 230 -16.28 -26.97 -1.60
CA GLU A 230 -16.77 -25.85 -2.42
C GLU A 230 -15.69 -25.34 -3.35
N LEU A 231 -14.46 -25.14 -2.84
CA LEU A 231 -13.31 -24.74 -3.67
C LEU A 231 -12.99 -25.77 -4.77
N ALA A 232 -13.10 -27.07 -4.48
CA ALA A 232 -12.92 -28.13 -5.47
C ALA A 232 -14.03 -28.18 -6.54
N ALA A 233 -15.23 -27.75 -6.18
CA ALA A 233 -16.38 -27.71 -7.09
C ALA A 233 -16.37 -26.48 -8.01
N MET A 234 -15.58 -25.44 -7.71
CA MET A 234 -15.50 -24.22 -8.52
C MET A 234 -14.98 -24.49 -9.93
N LYS A 235 -15.61 -23.84 -10.91
CA LYS A 235 -15.25 -23.94 -12.32
C LYS A 235 -15.29 -22.57 -12.99
N TYR A 236 -14.44 -22.40 -13.99
CA TYR A 236 -14.59 -21.31 -14.95
C TYR A 236 -15.72 -21.64 -15.92
N ASP A 237 -16.79 -20.86 -15.89
CA ASP A 237 -17.79 -20.85 -16.95
C ASP A 237 -17.20 -20.14 -18.17
N ARG A 238 -17.13 -20.87 -19.28
CA ARG A 238 -16.54 -20.37 -20.54
C ARG A 238 -17.57 -20.49 -21.65
N VAL A 239 -17.93 -19.36 -22.23
CA VAL A 239 -18.84 -19.33 -23.38
C VAL A 239 -18.24 -20.11 -24.55
N GLY A 240 -18.94 -21.17 -24.99
CA GLY A 240 -18.52 -21.98 -26.14
C GLY A 240 -17.40 -22.99 -25.85
N ALA A 241 -17.01 -23.22 -24.59
CA ALA A 241 -16.06 -24.24 -24.20
C ALA A 241 -16.56 -25.02 -22.97
N PRO A 242 -16.14 -26.28 -22.77
CA PRO A 242 -16.46 -27.01 -21.54
C PRO A 242 -15.90 -26.30 -20.31
N ASP A 243 -16.67 -26.33 -19.21
CA ASP A 243 -16.22 -25.84 -17.92
C ASP A 243 -14.93 -26.53 -17.49
N THR A 244 -13.96 -25.73 -17.05
CA THR A 244 -12.71 -26.23 -16.49
C THR A 244 -12.68 -25.93 -14.99
N PRO A 245 -12.17 -26.86 -14.15
CA PRO A 245 -12.04 -26.59 -12.72
C PRO A 245 -11.15 -25.37 -12.50
N GLN A 246 -11.54 -24.54 -11.54
CA GLN A 246 -10.77 -23.36 -11.17
C GLN A 246 -9.47 -23.74 -10.46
N PHE A 247 -9.52 -24.81 -9.66
CA PHE A 247 -8.39 -25.36 -8.93
C PHE A 247 -8.28 -26.86 -9.18
N THR A 248 -7.05 -27.34 -9.36
CA THR A 248 -6.73 -28.77 -9.43
C THR A 248 -6.59 -29.36 -8.02
N ASN A 249 -6.79 -30.67 -7.89
CA ASN A 249 -6.58 -31.37 -6.61
C ASN A 249 -5.17 -31.15 -6.04
N SER A 250 -4.13 -31.09 -6.88
CA SER A 250 -2.77 -30.81 -6.41
C SER A 250 -2.61 -29.40 -5.85
N GLN A 251 -3.24 -28.40 -6.48
CA GLN A 251 -3.24 -27.02 -5.97
C GLN A 251 -3.98 -26.92 -4.64
N LEU A 252 -5.13 -27.59 -4.50
CA LEU A 252 -5.90 -27.60 -3.24
C LEU A 252 -5.14 -28.28 -2.09
N MET A 253 -4.43 -29.38 -2.36
CA MET A 253 -3.57 -30.02 -1.34
C MET A 253 -2.44 -29.09 -0.88
N LYS A 254 -1.80 -28.37 -1.80
CA LYS A 254 -0.79 -27.36 -1.45
C LYS A 254 -1.38 -26.16 -0.73
N ALA A 255 -2.63 -25.79 -1.04
CA ALA A 255 -3.33 -24.71 -0.35
C ALA A 255 -3.65 -25.11 1.11
N GLN A 256 -4.06 -26.35 1.35
CA GLN A 256 -4.23 -26.91 2.70
C GLN A 256 -2.92 -26.91 3.50
N GLU A 257 -1.81 -27.30 2.86
CA GLU A 257 -0.48 -27.23 3.45
C GLU A 257 -0.10 -25.79 3.81
N LEU A 258 -0.35 -24.83 2.90
CA LEU A 258 -0.09 -23.41 3.14
C LEU A 258 -0.89 -22.85 4.33
N VAL A 259 -2.18 -23.20 4.45
CA VAL A 259 -3.01 -22.85 5.62
C VAL A 259 -2.43 -23.47 6.89
N SER A 260 -1.97 -24.72 6.83
CA SER A 260 -1.35 -25.39 7.98
C SER A 260 -0.06 -24.68 8.44
N VAL A 261 0.76 -24.20 7.50
CA VAL A 261 1.95 -23.38 7.79
C VAL A 261 1.56 -22.05 8.44
N ALA A 262 0.53 -21.38 7.94
CA ALA A 262 0.04 -20.13 8.53
C ALA A 262 -0.48 -20.32 9.96
N VAL A 263 -1.23 -21.40 10.21
CA VAL A 263 -1.70 -21.79 11.55
C VAL A 263 -0.52 -22.06 12.50
N GLY A 264 0.51 -22.77 12.04
CA GLY A 264 1.73 -23.02 12.82
C GLY A 264 2.40 -21.72 13.24
N ARG A 265 2.63 -20.80 12.29
CA ARG A 265 3.24 -19.48 12.55
C ARG A 265 2.39 -18.61 13.47
N ALA A 266 1.07 -18.63 13.29
CA ALA A 266 0.16 -17.87 14.15
C ALA A 266 0.24 -18.35 15.62
N LYS A 267 0.38 -19.66 15.84
CA LYS A 267 0.59 -20.24 17.18
C LYS A 267 1.94 -19.86 17.76
N GLU A 268 3.02 -20.01 16.99
CA GLU A 268 4.37 -19.62 17.41
C GLU A 268 4.43 -18.15 17.85
N ARG A 269 3.81 -17.25 17.08
CA ARG A 269 3.70 -15.82 17.43
C ARG A 269 2.79 -15.53 18.63
N ALA A 270 1.79 -16.37 18.90
CA ALA A 270 0.96 -16.23 20.09
C ALA A 270 1.72 -16.64 21.36
N ASP A 271 2.61 -17.62 21.23
CA ASP A 271 3.49 -18.09 22.32
C ASP A 271 4.67 -17.13 22.55
N GLU A 272 5.17 -16.48 21.49
CA GLU A 272 6.09 -15.33 21.55
C GLU A 272 5.33 -14.05 21.93
N LYS A 273 5.12 -13.82 23.23
CA LYS A 273 4.60 -12.53 23.75
C LYS A 273 5.31 -11.32 23.10
N PRO A 274 4.60 -10.21 22.85
CA PRO A 274 5.17 -9.04 22.18
C PRO A 274 6.41 -8.52 22.94
N ASP A 275 7.47 -8.24 22.17
CA ASP A 275 8.72 -7.63 22.61
C ASP A 275 8.41 -6.36 23.42
N GLN A 276 8.41 -6.50 24.75
CA GLN A 276 8.42 -5.36 25.64
C GLN A 276 9.75 -4.63 25.38
N PRO A 277 9.74 -3.31 25.10
CA PRO A 277 10.98 -2.58 24.90
C PRO A 277 11.88 -2.81 26.10
N GLN A 278 12.99 -3.53 25.91
CA GLN A 278 13.91 -3.78 27.00
C GLN A 278 14.37 -2.41 27.54
N PRO A 279 14.16 -2.10 28.82
CA PRO A 279 14.65 -0.85 29.38
C PRO A 279 16.16 -0.86 29.24
N ARG A 280 16.69 0.10 28.48
CA ARG A 280 18.14 0.33 28.37
C ARG A 280 18.64 0.51 29.79
N THR A 281 19.33 -0.49 30.33
CA THR A 281 19.98 -0.36 31.63
C THR A 281 21.11 0.64 31.45
N SER A 282 20.86 1.90 31.78
CA SER A 282 21.91 2.92 31.89
C SER A 282 22.79 2.53 33.07
N ARG A 283 23.84 1.76 32.80
CA ARG A 283 24.89 1.50 33.78
C ARG A 283 25.73 2.78 33.92
N VAL A 284 25.20 3.75 34.67
CA VAL A 284 26.00 4.87 35.17
C VAL A 284 26.93 4.29 36.23
N SER A 285 28.13 3.89 35.82
CA SER A 285 29.20 3.56 36.75
C SER A 285 29.69 4.87 37.35
N ARG A 286 29.26 5.10 38.58
CA ARG A 286 29.70 6.16 39.49
C ARG A 286 31.23 6.08 39.62
N ILE A 287 31.92 7.14 39.22
CA ILE A 287 33.32 7.39 39.57
C ILE A 287 33.35 7.64 41.09
N GLN A 288 34.09 6.81 41.81
CA GLN A 288 34.66 7.13 43.12
C GLN A 288 36.15 6.83 43.04
#